data_AF-A0A661JL05-F1
#
_entry.id   AF-A0A661JL05-F1
#
_cell.length_a   1.000
_cell.length_b   1.000
_cell.length_c   1.000
_cell.angle_alpha   90.00
_cell.angle_beta   90.00
_cell.angle_gamma   90.00
#
_symmetry.space_group_name_H-M   'P 1'
#
loop_
_entity.id
_entity.type
_entity.pdbx_description
1 polymer ?
#
loop_
_entity_poly.entity_id
_entity_poly.type
_entity_poly.pdbx_seq_one_letter_code
_entity_poly.pdbx_strand_id
1 'polypeptide(L)'
;MKAVGLLSGGLDSMLAVKVLQEQGIEVIGVTFESPFFGSGRARRAARALRVPLRVVDITEELLEVVRRPKHGRGSGMNPCIDCHALMLRGAAEVMREEGAAFLFTGEVLGQRPFSQTRGALRLVERESGQEGLVLRPLSAKLLPETLPERRGWVDRSRLLDLRGRGRKRQMELAERYGIEEYPSPAGGCLLTDPAYARRLKDLLEHQEEVKRRDLEILKVGRHLRISPRTKVVVGRNARENEEILRWEEKGDLVMEAEAYPGPTCLIPGGGNERDWEQAAAICLRYSDAPKDRPGRVLCHGRWEGTVETSALPPEECEPLLI
;
A
#
# COMPACT_ATOMS: atom_id res chain seq x y z
N MET A 1 32.03 2.51 -8.95
CA MET A 1 31.36 3.05 -7.74
C MET A 1 29.94 2.51 -7.73
N LYS A 2 29.43 2.05 -6.59
CA LYS A 2 28.11 1.40 -6.49
C LYS A 2 27.19 2.16 -5.53
N ALA A 3 25.91 2.29 -5.88
CA ALA A 3 24.87 2.94 -5.07
C ALA A 3 23.61 2.07 -5.00
N VAL A 4 22.91 2.12 -3.86
CA VAL A 4 21.59 1.48 -3.68
C VAL A 4 20.51 2.55 -3.71
N GLY A 5 19.44 2.33 -4.48
CA GLY A 5 18.36 3.29 -4.61
C GLY A 5 16.97 2.73 -4.44
N LEU A 6 16.11 3.49 -3.76
CA LEU A 6 14.69 3.14 -3.62
C LEU A 6 13.99 3.26 -4.97
N LEU A 7 13.71 2.12 -5.59
CA LEU A 7 13.06 2.00 -6.90
C LEU A 7 11.59 1.62 -6.71
N SER A 8 10.69 2.61 -6.73
CA SER A 8 9.24 2.39 -6.62
C SER A 8 8.59 1.99 -7.95
N GLY A 9 9.31 2.16 -9.07
CA GLY A 9 8.78 2.01 -10.42
C GLY A 9 7.92 3.18 -10.90
N GLY A 10 7.90 4.29 -10.15
CA GLY A 10 7.41 5.57 -10.64
C GLY A 10 8.48 6.32 -11.43
N LEU A 11 8.06 7.23 -12.32
CA LEU A 11 8.97 7.98 -13.20
C LEU A 11 10.14 8.62 -12.44
N ASP A 12 9.90 9.29 -11.31
CA ASP A 12 10.98 9.99 -10.59
C ASP A 12 12.08 9.03 -10.10
N SER A 13 11.70 7.83 -9.62
CA SER A 13 12.68 6.81 -9.23
C SER A 13 13.48 6.29 -10.42
N MET A 14 12.85 6.16 -11.59
CA MET A 14 13.50 5.71 -12.83
C MET A 14 14.47 6.77 -13.36
N LEU A 15 14.07 8.05 -13.34
CA LEU A 15 14.92 9.17 -13.73
C LEU A 15 16.14 9.29 -12.81
N ALA A 16 15.97 9.10 -11.50
CA ALA A 16 17.09 9.13 -10.56
C ALA A 16 18.13 8.05 -10.86
N VAL A 17 17.69 6.83 -11.23
CA VAL A 17 18.59 5.76 -11.71
C VAL A 17 19.36 6.22 -12.95
N LYS A 18 18.68 6.75 -13.98
CA LYS A 18 19.32 7.18 -15.23
C LYS A 18 20.34 8.29 -15.01
N VAL A 19 20.02 9.29 -14.17
CA VAL A 19 20.93 10.39 -13.84
C VAL A 19 22.23 9.88 -13.22
N LEU A 20 22.19 8.84 -12.39
CA LEU A 20 23.39 8.24 -11.81
C LEU A 20 24.12 7.31 -12.79
N GLN A 21 23.39 6.53 -13.60
CA GLN A 21 23.99 5.69 -14.64
C GLN A 21 24.76 6.52 -15.68
N GLU A 22 24.26 7.70 -16.07
CA GLU A 22 24.99 8.62 -16.96
C GLU A 22 26.35 9.06 -16.38
N GLN A 23 26.50 9.04 -15.05
CA GLN A 23 27.76 9.34 -14.36
C GLN A 23 28.65 8.11 -14.18
N GLY A 24 28.30 6.96 -14.76
CA GLY A 24 29.07 5.71 -14.64
C GLY A 24 28.92 5.03 -13.28
N ILE A 25 27.87 5.34 -12.53
CA ILE A 25 27.61 4.73 -11.22
C ILE A 25 26.81 3.44 -11.43
N GLU A 26 27.31 2.36 -10.85
CA GLU A 26 26.60 1.09 -10.78
C GLU A 26 25.44 1.21 -9.78
N VAL A 27 24.24 0.88 -10.22
CA VAL A 27 23.01 1.06 -9.45
C VAL A 27 22.36 -0.27 -9.17
N ILE A 28 22.01 -0.49 -7.89
CA ILE A 28 21.14 -1.58 -7.45
C ILE A 28 19.84 -0.95 -6.95
N GLY A 29 18.72 -1.42 -7.49
CA GLY A 29 17.40 -1.05 -6.99
C GLY A 29 17.06 -1.84 -5.73
N VAL A 30 16.47 -1.18 -4.74
CA VAL A 30 15.73 -1.83 -3.67
C VAL A 30 14.29 -1.34 -3.71
N THR A 31 13.34 -2.26 -3.52
CA THR A 31 11.93 -1.93 -3.40
C THR A 31 11.33 -2.68 -2.23
N PHE A 32 10.30 -2.08 -1.66
CA PHE A 32 9.62 -2.62 -0.49
C PHE A 32 8.19 -2.99 -0.87
N GLU A 33 7.67 -4.05 -0.26
CA GLU A 33 6.28 -4.48 -0.45
C GLU A 33 5.56 -4.76 0.86
N SER A 34 4.25 -4.58 0.80
CA SER A 34 3.29 -4.89 1.85
C SER A 34 1.90 -5.04 1.24
N PRO A 35 0.87 -5.48 1.99
CA PRO A 35 -0.51 -5.40 1.56
C PRO A 35 -0.92 -3.99 1.10
N PHE A 36 -0.27 -2.92 1.57
CA PHE A 36 -0.61 -1.54 1.19
C PHE A 36 -0.05 -1.10 -0.17
N PHE A 37 0.98 -1.76 -0.69
CA PHE A 37 1.62 -1.50 -1.99
C PHE A 37 2.51 -2.67 -2.43
N GLY A 38 2.46 -3.03 -3.72
CA GLY A 38 3.24 -4.16 -4.28
C GLY A 38 4.47 -3.76 -5.10
N SER A 39 5.39 -4.71 -5.27
CA SER A 39 6.67 -4.54 -6.01
C SER A 39 6.57 -4.65 -7.53
N GLY A 40 5.41 -5.00 -8.10
CA GLY A 40 5.27 -5.31 -9.53
C GLY A 40 5.73 -4.18 -10.48
N ARG A 41 5.50 -2.92 -10.10
CA ARG A 41 5.99 -1.74 -10.87
C ARG A 41 7.51 -1.63 -10.83
N ALA A 42 8.10 -1.80 -9.66
CA ALA A 42 9.56 -1.78 -9.48
C ALA A 42 10.25 -2.89 -10.26
N ARG A 43 9.67 -4.11 -10.30
CA ARG A 43 10.18 -5.24 -11.11
C ARG A 43 10.23 -4.91 -12.60
N ARG A 44 9.17 -4.29 -13.14
CA ARG A 44 9.14 -3.85 -14.54
C ARG A 44 10.18 -2.75 -14.80
N ALA A 45 10.24 -1.75 -13.94
CA ALA A 45 11.20 -0.65 -14.04
C ALA A 45 12.65 -1.14 -13.99
N ALA A 46 12.98 -2.07 -13.07
CA ALA A 46 14.31 -2.64 -12.95
C ALA A 46 14.76 -3.36 -14.23
N ARG A 47 13.85 -4.14 -14.85
CA ARG A 47 14.12 -4.78 -16.15
C ARG A 47 14.36 -3.76 -17.26
N ALA A 48 13.51 -2.74 -17.37
CA ALA A 48 13.65 -1.69 -18.38
C ALA A 48 14.97 -0.90 -18.23
N LEU A 49 15.37 -0.63 -16.98
CA LEU A 49 16.60 0.11 -16.64
C LEU A 49 17.85 -0.78 -16.61
N ARG A 50 17.69 -2.10 -16.75
CA ARG A 50 18.74 -3.13 -16.65
C ARG A 50 19.54 -3.02 -15.35
N VAL A 51 18.83 -2.87 -14.23
CA VAL A 51 19.43 -2.84 -12.88
C VAL A 51 19.00 -4.07 -12.07
N PRO A 52 19.88 -4.62 -11.22
CA PRO A 52 19.48 -5.59 -10.21
C PRO A 52 18.41 -5.00 -9.28
N LEU A 53 17.51 -5.86 -8.78
CA LEU A 53 16.46 -5.44 -7.85
C LEU A 53 16.38 -6.39 -6.65
N ARG A 54 16.52 -5.83 -5.45
CA ARG A 54 16.16 -6.49 -4.18
C ARG A 54 14.72 -6.12 -3.84
N VAL A 55 13.91 -7.11 -3.49
CA VAL A 55 12.54 -6.90 -2.99
C VAL A 55 12.49 -7.34 -1.53
N VAL A 56 12.04 -6.45 -0.66
CA VAL A 56 11.97 -6.68 0.79
C VAL A 56 10.53 -6.49 1.25
N ASP A 57 9.98 -7.51 1.90
CA ASP A 57 8.67 -7.40 2.55
C ASP A 57 8.85 -6.71 3.91
N ILE A 58 8.06 -5.68 4.18
CA ILE A 58 8.12 -4.88 5.41
C ILE A 58 6.76 -4.82 6.12
N THR A 59 5.91 -5.83 5.89
CA THR A 59 4.51 -5.79 6.32
C THR A 59 4.36 -5.62 7.82
N GLU A 60 5.11 -6.39 8.61
CA GLU A 60 5.00 -6.38 10.07
C GLU A 60 5.52 -5.06 10.65
N GLU A 61 6.70 -4.61 10.20
CA GLU A 61 7.30 -3.34 10.64
C GLU A 61 6.45 -2.14 10.23
N LEU A 62 5.87 -2.19 9.03
CA LEU A 62 5.02 -1.12 8.53
C LEU A 62 3.67 -1.10 9.26
N LEU A 63 3.11 -2.26 9.65
CA LEU A 63 1.87 -2.31 10.42
C LEU A 63 2.04 -1.61 11.77
N GLU A 64 3.16 -1.81 12.45
CA GLU A 64 3.49 -1.10 13.70
C GLU A 64 3.62 0.41 13.48
N VAL A 65 4.31 0.82 12.40
CA VAL A 65 4.39 2.24 12.01
C VAL A 65 3.02 2.85 11.70
N VAL A 66 2.13 2.10 11.04
CA VAL A 66 0.77 2.55 10.74
C VAL A 66 -0.07 2.68 12.01
N ARG A 67 0.05 1.74 12.95
CA ARG A 67 -0.64 1.77 14.24
C ARG A 67 -0.25 2.99 15.07
N ARG A 68 1.06 3.25 15.19
CA ARG A 68 1.61 4.27 16.09
C ARG A 68 2.62 5.17 15.35
N PRO A 69 2.15 6.03 14.44
CA PRO A 69 3.06 6.87 13.67
C PRO A 69 3.65 7.98 14.55
N LYS A 70 4.97 8.10 14.55
CA LYS A 70 5.70 9.10 15.35
C LYS A 70 5.50 10.52 14.82
N HIS A 71 5.34 10.67 13.50
CA HIS A 71 5.27 11.98 12.84
C HIS A 71 3.87 12.30 12.27
N GLY A 72 2.85 11.59 12.75
CA GLY A 72 1.46 11.78 12.33
C GLY A 72 1.13 11.14 10.99
N ARG A 73 -0.03 11.51 10.44
CA ARG A 73 -0.61 10.92 9.22
C ARG A 73 -0.92 12.00 8.19
N GLY A 74 -0.97 11.61 6.92
CA GLY A 74 -1.46 12.45 5.84
C GLY A 74 -2.99 12.50 5.77
N SER A 75 -3.54 12.51 4.54
CA SER A 75 -4.98 12.61 4.30
C SER A 75 -5.79 11.37 4.68
N GLY A 76 -5.13 10.22 4.88
CA GLY A 76 -5.76 8.98 5.30
C GLY A 76 -5.01 8.35 6.47
N MET A 77 -4.71 7.06 6.34
CA MET A 77 -3.91 6.33 7.32
C MET A 77 -2.41 6.34 7.02
N ASN A 78 -1.97 7.12 6.04
CA ASN A 78 -0.60 7.08 5.51
C ASN A 78 0.42 7.82 6.40
N PRO A 79 1.41 7.12 7.01
CA PRO A 79 2.44 7.73 7.84
C PRO A 79 3.73 7.92 7.02
N CYS A 80 3.66 8.69 5.92
CA CYS A 80 4.73 8.64 4.90
C CYS A 80 6.13 9.00 5.40
N ILE A 81 6.27 9.89 6.39
CA ILE A 81 7.59 10.24 6.96
C ILE A 81 8.20 9.01 7.64
N ASP A 82 7.43 8.36 8.52
CA ASP A 82 7.87 7.15 9.23
C ASP A 82 8.11 5.97 8.28
N CYS A 83 7.24 5.81 7.29
CA CYS A 83 7.35 4.79 6.25
C CYS A 83 8.61 4.99 5.40
N HIS A 84 8.92 6.22 4.97
CA HIS A 84 10.14 6.51 4.22
C HIS A 84 11.39 6.29 5.08
N ALA A 85 11.36 6.63 6.37
CA ALA A 85 12.46 6.36 7.29
C ALA A 85 12.68 4.84 7.47
N LEU A 86 11.61 4.05 7.62
CA LEU A 86 11.67 2.59 7.66
C LEU A 86 12.31 2.02 6.39
N MET A 87 11.86 2.45 5.21
CA MET A 87 12.41 2.01 3.92
C MET A 87 13.88 2.39 3.76
N LEU A 88 14.30 3.58 4.22
CA LEU A 88 15.72 3.96 4.17
C LEU A 88 16.60 3.14 5.12
N ARG A 89 16.09 2.74 6.29
CA ARG A 89 16.81 1.80 7.17
C ARG A 89 17.04 0.45 6.49
N GLY A 90 15.97 -0.13 5.92
CA GLY A 90 16.10 -1.38 5.16
C GLY A 90 17.01 -1.23 3.94
N ALA A 91 16.98 -0.08 3.26
CA ALA A 91 17.88 0.19 2.14
C ALA A 91 19.34 0.30 2.57
N ALA A 92 19.61 0.84 3.77
CA ALA A 92 20.96 0.90 4.34
C ALA A 92 21.50 -0.51 4.65
N GLU A 93 20.66 -1.45 5.06
CA GLU A 93 21.05 -2.85 5.24
C GLU A 93 21.47 -3.48 3.89
N VAL A 94 20.63 -3.33 2.86
CA VAL A 94 20.97 -3.77 1.50
C VAL A 94 22.24 -3.10 0.99
N MET A 95 22.42 -1.79 1.25
CA MET A 95 23.64 -1.07 0.88
C MET A 95 24.90 -1.70 1.48
N ARG A 96 24.85 -2.12 2.76
CA ARG A 96 25.97 -2.80 3.43
C ARG A 96 26.23 -4.18 2.83
N GLU A 97 25.19 -4.98 2.59
CA GLU A 97 25.30 -6.31 1.98
C GLU A 97 25.92 -6.27 0.58
N GLU A 98 25.52 -5.28 -0.22
CA GLU A 98 25.96 -5.14 -1.61
C GLU A 98 27.33 -4.43 -1.75
N GLY A 99 27.91 -3.96 -0.63
CA GLY A 99 29.14 -3.17 -0.62
C GLY A 99 29.01 -1.82 -1.34
N ALA A 100 27.82 -1.22 -1.33
CA ALA A 100 27.55 0.06 -1.97
C ALA A 100 27.95 1.25 -1.05
N ALA A 101 28.28 2.38 -1.66
CA ALA A 101 28.89 3.51 -0.96
C ALA A 101 27.90 4.54 -0.42
N PHE A 102 26.71 4.65 -1.03
CA PHE A 102 25.69 5.61 -0.64
C PHE A 102 24.29 5.19 -1.10
N LEU A 103 23.28 5.84 -0.52
CA LEU A 103 21.86 5.64 -0.85
C LEU A 103 21.36 6.73 -1.78
N PHE A 104 20.34 6.43 -2.59
CA PHE A 104 19.60 7.49 -3.27
C PHE A 104 18.09 7.25 -3.34
N THR A 105 17.33 8.32 -3.50
CA THR A 105 15.88 8.27 -3.74
C THR A 105 15.50 9.11 -4.95
N GLY A 106 14.36 8.78 -5.56
CA GLY A 106 13.72 9.62 -6.59
C GLY A 106 12.86 10.74 -6.02
N GLU A 107 13.04 11.15 -4.75
CA GLU A 107 12.21 12.20 -4.16
C GLU A 107 12.52 13.57 -4.77
N VAL A 108 11.48 14.30 -5.19
CA VAL A 108 11.59 15.67 -5.71
C VAL A 108 11.12 16.66 -4.65
N LEU A 109 11.96 17.66 -4.34
CA LEU A 109 11.69 18.67 -3.31
C LEU A 109 10.37 19.39 -3.57
N GLY A 110 9.43 19.31 -2.62
CA GLY A 110 8.13 19.97 -2.67
C GLY A 110 7.10 19.32 -3.60
N GLN A 111 7.38 18.15 -4.17
CA GLN A 111 6.42 17.45 -5.03
C GLN A 111 5.30 16.79 -4.23
N ARG A 112 5.57 16.34 -2.99
CA ARG A 112 4.56 15.86 -2.03
C ARG A 112 4.52 16.77 -0.79
N PRO A 113 3.34 17.32 -0.42
CA PRO A 113 3.23 18.29 0.67
C PRO A 113 3.53 17.70 2.05
N PHE A 114 3.28 16.39 2.26
CA PHE A 114 3.48 15.75 3.56
C PHE A 114 4.91 15.22 3.76
N SER A 115 5.47 14.51 2.77
CA SER A 115 6.75 13.79 2.93
C SER A 115 7.96 14.42 2.23
N GLN A 116 7.77 15.38 1.33
CA GLN A 116 8.87 15.90 0.49
C GLN A 116 9.11 17.41 0.68
N THR A 117 8.72 17.98 1.81
CA THR A 117 9.20 19.30 2.21
C THR A 117 10.67 19.21 2.65
N ARG A 118 11.41 20.33 2.63
CA ARG A 118 12.81 20.33 3.10
C ARG A 118 12.94 19.84 4.54
N GLY A 119 11.96 20.14 5.40
CA GLY A 119 11.90 19.63 6.77
C GLY A 119 11.70 18.13 6.82
N ALA A 120 10.71 17.61 6.08
CA ALA A 120 10.41 16.18 6.02
C ALA A 120 11.57 15.35 5.47
N LEU A 121 12.24 15.80 4.40
CA LEU A 121 13.38 15.09 3.82
C LEU A 121 14.55 14.93 4.82
N ARG A 122 14.87 16.00 5.56
CA ARG A 122 15.89 15.97 6.62
C ARG A 122 15.48 15.10 7.81
N LEU A 123 14.21 15.17 8.18
CA LEU A 123 13.65 14.34 9.25
C LEU A 123 13.75 12.86 8.90
N VAL A 124 13.36 12.47 7.69
CA VAL A 124 13.44 11.10 7.17
C VAL A 124 14.88 10.57 7.20
N GLU A 125 15.87 11.37 6.81
CA GLU A 125 17.29 11.01 6.91
C GLU A 125 17.74 10.75 8.36
N ARG A 126 17.38 11.66 9.27
CA ARG A 126 17.72 11.52 10.68
C ARG A 126 17.08 10.30 11.32
N GLU A 127 15.79 10.10 11.09
CA GLU A 127 15.03 8.97 11.65
C GLU A 127 15.44 7.62 11.06
N SER A 128 16.08 7.63 9.89
CA SER A 128 16.71 6.43 9.31
C SER A 128 18.17 6.24 9.69
N GLY A 129 18.79 7.22 10.35
CA GLY A 129 20.22 7.20 10.68
C GLY A 129 21.14 7.33 9.46
N GLN A 130 20.63 7.89 8.34
CA GLN A 130 21.36 7.99 7.06
C GLN A 130 21.67 9.44 6.67
N GLU A 131 21.82 10.33 7.65
CA GLU A 131 22.08 11.76 7.43
C GLU A 131 23.29 12.00 6.52
N GLY A 132 23.06 12.75 5.45
CA GLY A 132 24.10 13.10 4.48
C GLY A 132 24.57 11.94 3.59
N LEU A 133 24.05 10.72 3.74
CA LEU A 133 24.32 9.58 2.85
C LEU A 133 23.25 9.36 1.78
N VAL A 134 22.08 10.02 1.92
CA VAL A 134 20.96 9.87 0.98
C VAL A 134 20.98 10.97 -0.09
N LEU A 135 21.46 10.62 -1.28
CA LEU A 135 21.41 11.49 -2.43
C LEU A 135 20.00 11.58 -3.03
N ARG A 136 19.59 12.78 -3.46
CA ARG A 136 18.34 12.99 -4.22
C ARG A 136 18.66 13.59 -5.58
N PRO A 137 19.03 12.78 -6.58
CA PRO A 137 19.64 13.26 -7.82
C PRO A 137 18.79 14.29 -8.57
N LEU A 138 17.47 14.18 -8.44
CA LEU A 138 16.51 15.05 -9.09
C LEU A 138 16.42 16.45 -8.47
N SER A 139 16.78 16.62 -7.19
CA SER A 139 16.68 17.89 -6.47
C SER A 139 17.99 18.30 -5.78
N ALA A 140 19.10 17.62 -6.05
CA ALA A 140 20.35 17.77 -5.32
C ALA A 140 20.85 19.22 -5.30
N LYS A 141 20.74 19.95 -6.42
CA LYS A 141 21.17 21.35 -6.54
C LYS A 141 20.41 22.31 -5.61
N LEU A 142 19.24 21.90 -5.10
CA LEU A 142 18.41 22.68 -4.19
C LEU A 142 18.61 22.28 -2.72
N LEU A 143 19.31 21.18 -2.45
CA LEU A 143 19.52 20.63 -1.12
C LEU A 143 20.98 20.84 -0.70
N PRO A 144 21.27 20.77 0.62
CA PRO A 144 22.65 20.72 1.09
C PRO A 144 23.39 19.56 0.43
N GLU A 145 24.70 19.73 0.22
CA GLU A 145 25.51 18.66 -0.35
C GLU A 145 25.50 17.44 0.56
N THR A 146 25.47 16.27 -0.07
CA THR A 146 25.61 14.98 0.59
C THR A 146 27.07 14.52 0.57
N LEU A 147 27.41 13.49 1.33
CA LEU A 147 28.74 12.88 1.33
C LEU A 147 29.20 12.42 -0.07
N PRO A 148 28.38 11.74 -0.90
CA PRO A 148 28.82 11.33 -2.24
C PRO A 148 29.18 12.52 -3.14
N GLU A 149 28.54 13.67 -2.95
CA GLU A 149 28.88 14.91 -3.67
C GLU A 149 30.19 15.51 -3.16
N ARG A 150 30.33 15.69 -1.84
CA ARG A 150 31.54 16.28 -1.23
C ARG A 150 32.81 15.46 -1.50
N ARG A 151 32.68 14.13 -1.60
CA ARG A 151 33.80 13.23 -1.90
C ARG A 151 34.10 13.10 -3.39
N GLY A 152 33.34 13.78 -4.25
CA GLY A 152 33.50 13.70 -5.71
C GLY A 152 33.12 12.34 -6.30
N TRP A 153 32.39 11.50 -5.57
CA TRP A 153 31.87 10.22 -6.09
C TRP A 153 30.74 10.47 -7.09
N VAL A 154 30.04 11.59 -6.94
CA VAL A 154 28.98 12.08 -7.81
C VAL A 154 29.29 13.53 -8.17
N ASP A 155 29.26 13.84 -9.47
CA ASP A 155 29.43 15.20 -9.96
C ASP A 155 28.12 15.98 -9.80
N ARG A 156 28.08 16.87 -8.81
CA ARG A 156 26.93 17.73 -8.50
C ARG A 156 26.51 18.61 -9.68
N SER A 157 27.43 19.01 -10.55
CA SER A 157 27.11 19.85 -11.72
C SER A 157 26.18 19.13 -12.70
N ARG A 158 26.25 17.79 -12.74
CA ARG A 158 25.43 16.90 -13.58
C ARG A 158 24.14 16.43 -12.90
N LEU A 159 23.88 16.84 -11.66
CA LEU A 159 22.60 16.60 -10.97
C LEU A 159 21.57 17.68 -11.32
N LEU A 160 20.34 17.51 -10.84
CA LEU A 160 19.21 18.34 -11.22
C LEU A 160 18.70 19.22 -10.06
N ASP A 161 17.82 20.14 -10.43
CA ASP A 161 17.17 21.15 -9.58
C ASP A 161 15.63 21.10 -9.71
N LEU A 162 15.07 19.91 -9.92
CA LEU A 162 13.63 19.72 -9.99
C LEU A 162 12.99 20.05 -8.64
N ARG A 163 11.85 20.73 -8.68
CA ARG A 163 11.05 21.06 -7.50
C ARG A 163 9.57 21.20 -7.82
N GLY A 164 8.74 21.03 -6.81
CA GLY A 164 7.29 21.22 -6.90
C GLY A 164 6.60 20.10 -7.67
N ARG A 165 5.33 20.35 -8.01
CA ARG A 165 4.42 19.35 -8.59
C ARG A 165 4.47 19.27 -10.13
N GLY A 166 5.17 20.19 -10.78
CA GLY A 166 5.34 20.21 -12.22
C GLY A 166 6.05 18.95 -12.72
N ARG A 167 5.64 18.46 -13.90
CA ARG A 167 6.11 17.19 -14.48
C ARG A 167 6.75 17.31 -15.86
N LYS A 168 6.67 18.48 -16.49
CA LYS A 168 7.15 18.72 -17.86
C LYS A 168 8.61 18.30 -18.04
N ARG A 169 9.50 18.78 -17.17
CA ARG A 169 10.94 18.44 -17.20
C ARG A 169 11.21 16.94 -16.98
N GLN A 170 10.42 16.28 -16.14
CA GLN A 170 10.53 14.84 -15.94
C GLN A 170 10.12 14.06 -17.19
N MET A 171 9.08 14.51 -17.91
CA MET A 171 8.64 13.90 -19.17
C MET A 171 9.68 14.10 -20.28
N GLU A 172 10.25 15.30 -20.41
CA GLU A 172 11.35 15.58 -21.34
C GLU A 172 12.58 14.68 -21.06
N LEU A 173 12.91 14.45 -19.78
CA LEU A 173 13.96 13.50 -19.40
C LEU A 173 13.58 12.05 -19.71
N ALA A 174 12.31 11.68 -19.55
CA ALA A 174 11.83 10.34 -19.88
C ALA A 174 12.03 10.06 -21.37
N GLU A 175 11.63 10.99 -22.23
CA GLU A 175 11.84 10.92 -23.68
C GLU A 175 13.33 10.82 -24.02
N ARG A 176 14.17 11.68 -23.44
CA ARG A 176 15.63 11.65 -23.64
C ARG A 176 16.25 10.30 -23.25
N TYR A 177 15.74 9.67 -22.20
CA TYR A 177 16.24 8.38 -21.72
C TYR A 177 15.58 7.17 -22.39
N GLY A 178 14.63 7.36 -23.30
CA GLY A 178 13.86 6.28 -23.91
C GLY A 178 12.98 5.53 -22.90
N ILE A 179 12.48 6.21 -21.85
CA ILE A 179 11.54 5.63 -20.89
C ILE A 179 10.12 5.87 -21.40
N GLU A 180 9.60 4.91 -22.16
CA GLU A 180 8.27 4.98 -22.75
C GLU A 180 7.16 4.57 -21.78
N GLU A 181 7.44 3.58 -20.91
CA GLU A 181 6.48 3.04 -19.96
C GLU A 181 6.77 3.49 -18.53
N TYR A 182 5.90 4.35 -18.00
CA TYR A 182 5.84 4.68 -16.58
C TYR A 182 4.40 4.93 -16.14
N PRO A 183 4.05 4.67 -14.87
CA PRO A 183 2.69 4.88 -14.40
C PRO A 183 2.32 6.36 -14.44
N SER A 184 1.07 6.64 -14.79
CA SER A 184 0.46 7.96 -14.59
C SER A 184 0.55 8.37 -13.11
N PRO A 185 0.62 9.68 -12.81
CA PRO A 185 0.64 10.15 -11.43
C PRO A 185 -0.55 9.58 -10.62
N ALA A 186 -0.25 8.75 -9.63
CA ALA A 186 -1.26 8.17 -8.75
C ALA A 186 -1.36 8.94 -7.42
N GLY A 187 -2.52 8.80 -6.76
CA GLY A 187 -2.89 9.44 -5.48
C GLY A 187 -2.19 8.89 -4.23
N GLY A 188 -1.25 7.95 -4.36
CA GLY A 188 -0.49 7.37 -3.23
C GLY A 188 -0.61 5.84 -3.15
N CYS A 189 -0.32 5.28 -1.97
CA CYS A 189 -0.55 3.87 -1.65
C CYS A 189 -1.98 3.66 -1.11
N LEU A 190 -2.38 2.43 -0.80
CA LEU A 190 -3.73 2.16 -0.28
C LEU A 190 -4.06 2.92 1.02
N LEU A 191 -3.05 3.33 1.80
CA LEU A 191 -3.26 4.12 3.01
C LEU A 191 -3.76 5.55 2.74
N THR A 192 -3.66 6.05 1.51
CA THR A 192 -4.25 7.35 1.12
C THR A 192 -5.66 7.20 0.54
N ASP A 193 -6.12 5.98 0.26
CA ASP A 193 -7.48 5.72 -0.22
C ASP A 193 -8.48 5.87 0.94
N PRO A 194 -9.50 6.76 0.84
CA PRO A 194 -10.42 7.01 1.95
C PRO A 194 -11.22 5.79 2.38
N ALA A 195 -11.62 4.92 1.44
CA ALA A 195 -12.42 3.74 1.77
C ALA A 195 -11.57 2.69 2.49
N TYR A 196 -10.37 2.41 1.97
CA TYR A 196 -9.42 1.52 2.62
C TYR A 196 -8.98 2.04 4.00
N ALA A 197 -8.72 3.35 4.11
CA ALA A 197 -8.34 3.98 5.38
C ALA A 197 -9.42 3.82 6.46
N ARG A 198 -10.71 3.95 6.12
CA ARG A 198 -11.81 3.71 7.08
C ARG A 198 -11.86 2.25 7.52
N ARG A 199 -11.78 1.32 6.57
CA ARG A 199 -11.76 -0.14 6.85
C ARG A 199 -10.58 -0.55 7.74
N LEU A 200 -9.40 0.02 7.48
CA LEU A 200 -8.21 -0.25 8.28
C LEU A 200 -8.32 0.34 9.68
N LYS A 201 -8.89 1.54 9.80
CA LYS A 201 -9.16 2.14 11.11
C LYS A 201 -10.11 1.27 11.93
N ASP A 202 -11.23 0.86 11.33
CA ASP A 202 -12.19 -0.07 11.95
C ASP A 202 -11.53 -1.39 12.36
N LEU A 203 -10.68 -1.98 11.50
CA LEU A 203 -9.94 -3.20 11.84
C LEU A 203 -9.05 -3.00 13.08
N LEU A 204 -8.25 -1.93 13.11
CA LEU A 204 -7.31 -1.66 14.21
C LEU A 204 -8.00 -1.28 15.53
N GLU A 205 -9.23 -0.76 15.47
CA GLU A 205 -10.02 -0.43 16.67
C GLU A 205 -10.67 -1.67 17.30
N HIS A 206 -10.87 -2.74 16.53
CA HIS A 206 -11.60 -3.94 16.98
C HIS A 206 -10.74 -5.20 17.06
N GLN A 207 -9.46 -5.14 16.66
CA GLN A 207 -8.58 -6.31 16.61
C GLN A 207 -7.14 -5.96 17.04
N GLU A 208 -6.69 -6.58 18.12
CA GLU A 208 -5.34 -6.38 18.67
C GLU A 208 -4.26 -7.05 17.82
N GLU A 209 -4.50 -8.28 17.37
CA GLU A 209 -3.57 -9.03 16.51
C GLU A 209 -4.07 -9.00 15.07
N VAL A 210 -3.48 -8.14 14.23
CA VAL A 210 -3.83 -8.05 12.81
C VAL A 210 -2.82 -8.85 12.00
N LYS A 211 -3.32 -9.78 11.19
CA LYS A 211 -2.52 -10.61 10.29
C LYS A 211 -2.52 -10.01 8.89
N ARG A 212 -1.57 -10.43 8.05
CA ARG A 212 -1.55 -10.10 6.60
C ARG A 212 -2.90 -10.37 5.94
N ARG A 213 -3.50 -11.51 6.25
CA ARG A 213 -4.81 -11.95 5.76
C ARG A 213 -5.88 -10.87 5.92
N ASP A 214 -5.97 -10.28 7.12
CA ASP A 214 -6.98 -9.27 7.43
C ASP A 214 -6.82 -8.05 6.52
N LEU A 215 -5.58 -7.63 6.25
CA LEU A 215 -5.23 -6.51 5.37
C LEU A 215 -5.58 -6.81 3.90
N GLU A 216 -5.41 -8.05 3.45
CA GLU A 216 -5.77 -8.48 2.10
C GLU A 216 -7.30 -8.44 1.90
N ILE A 217 -8.07 -8.93 2.89
CA ILE A 217 -9.54 -8.90 2.86
C ILE A 217 -10.09 -7.46 2.77
N LEU A 218 -9.40 -6.46 3.36
CA LEU A 218 -9.83 -5.05 3.28
C LEU A 218 -9.92 -4.51 1.83
N LYS A 219 -9.21 -5.11 0.88
CA LYS A 219 -9.13 -4.66 -0.51
C LYS A 219 -10.38 -4.98 -1.34
N VAL A 220 -11.19 -5.93 -0.87
CA VAL A 220 -12.35 -6.46 -1.59
C VAL A 220 -13.62 -6.27 -0.78
N GLY A 221 -14.76 -6.37 -1.47
CA GLY A 221 -16.07 -6.38 -0.87
C GLY A 221 -16.54 -5.05 -0.27
N ARG A 222 -17.77 -5.10 0.24
CA ARG A 222 -18.36 -4.12 1.16
C ARG A 222 -18.10 -4.60 2.58
N HIS A 223 -17.68 -3.71 3.47
CA HIS A 223 -17.39 -4.06 4.86
C HIS A 223 -18.49 -3.45 5.72
N LEU A 224 -19.17 -4.28 6.51
CA LEU A 224 -20.24 -3.88 7.38
C LEU A 224 -19.92 -4.29 8.82
N ARG A 225 -20.02 -3.36 9.77
CA ARG A 225 -19.86 -3.63 11.20
C ARG A 225 -21.24 -3.76 11.82
N ILE A 226 -21.72 -5.00 11.97
CA ILE A 226 -23.10 -5.27 12.44
C ILE A 226 -23.19 -5.34 13.96
N SER A 227 -22.07 -5.59 14.64
CA SER A 227 -21.94 -5.49 16.09
C SER A 227 -20.48 -5.17 16.46
N PRO A 228 -20.19 -4.78 17.72
CA PRO A 228 -18.81 -4.53 18.16
C PRO A 228 -17.84 -5.70 17.93
N ARG A 229 -18.34 -6.93 17.81
CA ARG A 229 -17.51 -8.13 17.59
C ARG A 229 -17.64 -8.73 16.20
N THR A 230 -18.59 -8.29 15.39
CA THR A 230 -18.92 -8.96 14.12
C THR A 230 -18.83 -8.00 12.95
N LYS A 231 -17.95 -8.32 12.00
CA LYS A 231 -17.82 -7.66 10.71
C LYS A 231 -18.21 -8.63 9.60
N VAL A 232 -18.98 -8.16 8.64
CA VAL A 232 -19.36 -8.91 7.43
C VAL A 232 -18.68 -8.28 6.22
N VAL A 233 -18.07 -9.11 5.38
CA VAL A 233 -17.47 -8.72 4.10
C VAL A 233 -18.30 -9.32 2.99
N VAL A 234 -18.89 -8.48 2.14
CA VAL A 234 -19.80 -8.91 1.08
C VAL A 234 -19.16 -8.65 -0.28
N GLY A 235 -18.92 -9.71 -1.06
CA GLY A 235 -18.38 -9.58 -2.41
C GLY A 235 -19.23 -8.69 -3.32
N ARG A 236 -18.60 -7.93 -4.23
CA ARG A 236 -19.32 -7.04 -5.17
C ARG A 236 -19.53 -7.65 -6.55
N ASN A 237 -18.79 -8.69 -6.89
CA ASN A 237 -18.78 -9.37 -8.18
C ASN A 237 -18.06 -10.73 -8.03
N ALA A 238 -18.14 -11.58 -9.05
CA ALA A 238 -17.54 -12.92 -9.04
C ALA A 238 -16.05 -12.92 -8.69
N ARG A 239 -15.27 -11.97 -9.23
CA ARG A 239 -13.83 -11.85 -8.92
C ARG A 239 -13.58 -11.54 -7.45
N GLU A 240 -14.40 -10.69 -6.83
CA GLU A 240 -14.26 -10.41 -5.40
C GLU A 240 -14.73 -11.58 -4.53
N ASN A 241 -15.74 -12.33 -4.96
CA ASN A 241 -16.14 -13.57 -4.28
C ASN A 241 -14.96 -14.56 -4.25
N GLU A 242 -14.32 -14.79 -5.39
CA GLU A 242 -13.13 -15.65 -5.50
C GLU A 242 -11.99 -15.17 -4.59
N GLU A 243 -11.72 -13.86 -4.56
CA GLU A 243 -10.68 -13.30 -3.68
C GLU A 243 -11.05 -13.42 -2.20
N ILE A 244 -12.32 -13.27 -1.81
CA ILE A 244 -12.78 -13.49 -0.43
C ILE A 244 -12.53 -14.95 -0.02
N LEU A 245 -12.96 -15.91 -0.84
CA LEU A 245 -12.80 -17.35 -0.58
C LEU A 245 -11.32 -17.77 -0.53
N ARG A 246 -10.46 -17.12 -1.33
CA ARG A 246 -9.02 -17.37 -1.31
C ARG A 246 -8.38 -17.08 0.06
N TRP A 247 -8.97 -16.17 0.82
CA TRP A 247 -8.54 -15.81 2.17
C TRP A 247 -9.45 -16.42 3.24
N GLU A 248 -10.24 -17.45 2.96
CA GLU A 248 -11.02 -18.15 3.97
C GLU A 248 -10.11 -18.98 4.90
N GLU A 249 -10.45 -19.01 6.19
CA GLU A 249 -9.90 -19.90 7.19
C GLU A 249 -11.03 -20.64 7.93
N LYS A 250 -10.73 -21.81 8.50
CA LYS A 250 -11.70 -22.66 9.20
C LYS A 250 -12.51 -21.95 10.31
N GLY A 251 -11.95 -20.88 10.89
CA GLY A 251 -12.61 -20.11 11.95
C GLY A 251 -13.65 -19.11 11.44
N ASP A 252 -13.73 -18.86 10.14
CA ASP A 252 -14.68 -17.92 9.56
C ASP A 252 -16.04 -18.55 9.34
N LEU A 253 -17.05 -17.72 9.11
CA LEU A 253 -18.34 -18.18 8.61
C LEU A 253 -18.58 -17.60 7.23
N VAL A 254 -18.75 -18.47 6.24
CA VAL A 254 -19.10 -18.06 4.88
C VAL A 254 -20.59 -18.31 4.65
N MET A 255 -21.24 -17.36 3.97
CA MET A 255 -22.68 -17.33 3.75
C MET A 255 -22.99 -17.04 2.28
N GLU A 256 -23.86 -17.86 1.69
CA GLU A 256 -24.32 -17.73 0.30
C GLU A 256 -25.81 -18.06 0.20
N ALA A 257 -26.54 -17.37 -0.68
CA ALA A 257 -27.96 -17.67 -0.91
C ALA A 257 -28.11 -19.06 -1.56
N GLU A 258 -28.95 -19.92 -0.99
CA GLU A 258 -29.06 -21.34 -1.41
C GLU A 258 -29.60 -21.50 -2.84
N ALA A 259 -30.62 -20.71 -3.18
CA ALA A 259 -31.39 -20.89 -4.41
C ALA A 259 -31.21 -19.75 -5.42
N TYR A 260 -30.35 -18.78 -5.14
CA TYR A 260 -30.23 -17.56 -5.92
C TYR A 260 -28.76 -17.17 -6.12
N PRO A 261 -28.38 -16.69 -7.32
CA PRO A 261 -27.08 -16.05 -7.50
C PRO A 261 -26.89 -14.90 -6.52
N GLY A 262 -25.67 -14.73 -6.03
CA GLY A 262 -25.39 -13.71 -5.03
C GLY A 262 -23.92 -13.57 -4.67
N PRO A 263 -23.63 -12.69 -3.70
CA PRO A 263 -22.28 -12.51 -3.20
C PRO A 263 -21.89 -13.66 -2.29
N THR A 264 -20.58 -13.89 -2.21
CA THR A 264 -20.00 -14.59 -1.06
C THR A 264 -19.91 -13.59 0.09
N CYS A 265 -20.55 -13.91 1.21
CA CYS A 265 -20.44 -13.15 2.45
C CYS A 265 -19.49 -13.87 3.41
N LEU A 266 -18.48 -13.18 3.93
CA LEU A 266 -17.53 -13.70 4.89
C LEU A 266 -17.69 -12.96 6.23
N ILE A 267 -17.77 -13.71 7.31
CA ILE A 267 -17.59 -13.19 8.67
C ILE A 267 -16.23 -13.67 9.18
N PRO A 268 -15.17 -12.83 9.15
CA PRO A 268 -13.86 -13.22 9.64
C PRO A 268 -13.93 -13.64 11.12
N GLY A 269 -13.38 -14.81 11.44
CA GLY A 269 -13.48 -15.44 12.77
C GLY A 269 -14.91 -15.87 13.16
N GLY A 270 -15.88 -15.78 12.25
CA GLY A 270 -17.25 -16.26 12.40
C GLY A 270 -18.14 -15.43 13.34
N GLY A 271 -17.62 -14.38 13.97
CA GLY A 271 -18.41 -13.46 14.79
C GLY A 271 -19.13 -14.12 15.97
N ASN A 272 -20.22 -13.49 16.43
CA ASN A 272 -21.14 -14.11 17.40
C ASN A 272 -22.33 -14.77 16.69
N GLU A 273 -22.79 -15.89 17.21
CA GLU A 273 -23.92 -16.65 16.64
C GLU A 273 -25.22 -15.83 16.57
N ARG A 274 -25.46 -14.98 17.57
CA ARG A 274 -26.62 -14.08 17.60
C ARG A 274 -26.65 -13.06 16.45
N ASP A 275 -25.51 -12.81 15.82
CA ASP A 275 -25.38 -11.84 14.73
C ASP A 275 -25.54 -12.53 13.35
N TRP A 276 -25.61 -13.88 13.30
CA TRP A 276 -25.66 -14.64 12.04
C TRP A 276 -26.94 -14.41 11.24
N GLU A 277 -28.09 -14.26 11.92
CA GLU A 277 -29.35 -13.96 11.24
C GLU A 277 -29.28 -12.64 10.47
N GLN A 278 -28.75 -11.59 11.10
CA GLN A 278 -28.58 -10.29 10.44
C GLN A 278 -27.54 -10.36 9.29
N ALA A 279 -26.46 -11.13 9.45
CA ALA A 279 -25.49 -11.35 8.38
C ALA A 279 -26.10 -12.10 7.18
N ALA A 280 -26.95 -13.10 7.44
CA ALA A 280 -27.71 -13.81 6.41
C ALA A 280 -28.70 -12.87 5.70
N ALA A 281 -29.38 -11.98 6.45
CA ALA A 281 -30.26 -10.96 5.88
C ALA A 281 -29.51 -9.98 4.96
N ILE A 282 -28.26 -9.62 5.31
CA ILE A 282 -27.36 -8.84 4.47
C ILE A 282 -26.95 -9.62 3.21
N CYS A 283 -26.63 -10.92 3.34
CA CYS A 283 -26.32 -11.77 2.19
C CYS A 283 -27.49 -11.79 1.19
N LEU A 284 -28.71 -12.03 1.67
CA LEU A 284 -29.91 -12.01 0.85
C LEU A 284 -30.14 -10.64 0.22
N ARG A 285 -29.92 -9.54 0.94
CA ARG A 285 -30.09 -8.17 0.42
C ARG A 285 -29.27 -7.89 -0.84
N TYR A 286 -28.05 -8.42 -0.90
CA TYR A 286 -27.14 -8.23 -2.03
C TYR A 286 -27.20 -9.35 -3.08
N SER A 287 -27.96 -10.42 -2.83
CA SER A 287 -28.26 -11.48 -3.81
C SER A 287 -29.44 -11.13 -4.74
N ASP A 288 -29.72 -12.02 -5.70
CA ASP A 288 -30.89 -11.95 -6.58
C ASP A 288 -32.18 -12.51 -5.93
N ALA A 289 -32.12 -12.92 -4.65
CA ALA A 289 -33.29 -13.40 -3.93
C ALA A 289 -34.39 -12.33 -3.83
N PRO A 290 -35.67 -12.70 -3.91
CA PRO A 290 -36.80 -11.79 -3.66
C PRO A 290 -36.69 -11.09 -2.30
N LYS A 291 -37.06 -9.81 -2.23
CA LYS A 291 -36.90 -8.99 -1.01
C LYS A 291 -38.16 -8.92 -0.14
N ASP A 292 -39.27 -9.45 -0.65
CA ASP A 292 -40.62 -9.41 -0.06
C ASP A 292 -40.97 -10.69 0.71
N ARG A 293 -40.08 -11.67 0.75
CA ARG A 293 -40.26 -12.95 1.45
C ARG A 293 -38.93 -13.49 2.01
N PRO A 294 -38.98 -14.38 3.01
CA PRO A 294 -37.79 -15.05 3.50
C PRO A 294 -37.06 -15.86 2.41
N GLY A 295 -35.74 -15.93 2.53
CA GLY A 295 -34.86 -16.77 1.74
C GLY A 295 -33.96 -17.61 2.63
N ARG A 296 -33.39 -18.68 2.07
CA ARG A 296 -32.45 -19.57 2.75
C ARG A 296 -31.01 -19.22 2.37
N VAL A 297 -30.15 -19.12 3.38
CA VAL A 297 -28.72 -18.84 3.26
C VAL A 297 -27.94 -20.04 3.79
N LEU A 298 -27.15 -20.67 2.94
CA LEU A 298 -26.22 -21.73 3.32
C LEU A 298 -25.04 -21.14 4.06
N CYS A 299 -24.62 -21.81 5.13
CA CYS A 299 -23.48 -21.42 5.93
C CYS A 299 -22.46 -22.57 5.97
N HIS A 300 -21.18 -22.25 5.80
CA HIS A 300 -20.06 -23.19 5.91
C HIS A 300 -18.84 -22.58 6.63
N GLY A 301 -17.94 -23.45 7.10
CA GLY A 301 -16.70 -23.08 7.80
C GLY A 301 -16.80 -23.34 9.31
N ARG A 302 -16.93 -22.28 10.11
CA ARG A 302 -17.08 -22.37 11.57
C ARG A 302 -18.34 -23.12 11.98
N TRP A 303 -19.40 -23.02 11.19
CA TRP A 303 -20.66 -23.71 11.37
C TRP A 303 -21.25 -24.10 10.02
N GLU A 304 -21.74 -25.33 9.94
CA GLU A 304 -22.40 -25.88 8.77
C GLU A 304 -23.91 -25.90 9.01
N GLY A 305 -24.68 -25.25 8.14
CA GLY A 305 -26.13 -25.24 8.26
C GLY A 305 -26.82 -24.25 7.34
N THR A 306 -28.07 -23.92 7.70
CA THR A 306 -28.88 -22.97 6.93
C THR A 306 -29.57 -21.99 7.87
N VAL A 307 -29.57 -20.73 7.49
CA VAL A 307 -30.35 -19.66 8.13
C VAL A 307 -31.47 -19.25 7.18
N GLU A 308 -32.70 -19.16 7.68
CA GLU A 308 -33.84 -18.62 6.95
C GLU A 308 -34.22 -17.27 7.53
N THR A 309 -34.21 -16.22 6.70
CA THR A 309 -34.51 -14.85 7.13
C THR A 309 -34.94 -13.99 5.95
N SER A 310 -35.43 -12.78 6.21
CA SER A 310 -35.79 -11.79 5.19
C SER A 310 -34.60 -10.90 4.83
N ALA A 311 -34.55 -10.40 3.60
CA ALA A 311 -33.49 -9.48 3.19
C ALA A 311 -33.52 -8.18 4.00
N LEU A 312 -32.36 -7.73 4.48
CA LEU A 312 -32.25 -6.52 5.29
C LEU A 312 -32.57 -5.26 4.46
N PRO A 313 -33.47 -4.36 4.89
CA PRO A 313 -33.79 -3.14 4.14
C PRO A 313 -32.57 -2.22 3.91
N PRO A 314 -32.51 -1.46 2.81
CA PRO A 314 -31.42 -0.51 2.55
C PRO A 314 -31.15 0.46 3.72
N GLU A 315 -32.21 1.02 4.30
CA GLU A 315 -32.17 1.98 5.41
C GLU A 315 -31.55 1.41 6.69
N GLU A 316 -31.61 0.09 6.89
CA GLU A 316 -30.97 -0.61 8.00
C GLU A 316 -29.55 -1.07 7.64
N CYS A 317 -29.28 -1.32 6.36
CA CYS A 317 -28.00 -1.82 5.88
C CYS A 317 -26.96 -0.72 5.69
N GLU A 318 -27.35 0.43 5.14
CA GLU A 318 -26.45 1.55 4.83
C GLU A 318 -25.73 2.12 6.06
N PRO A 319 -26.38 2.30 7.23
CA PRO A 319 -25.69 2.77 8.43
C PRO A 319 -24.59 1.85 8.96
N LEU A 320 -24.59 0.57 8.54
CA LEU A 320 -23.61 -0.44 8.98
C LEU A 320 -22.33 -0.42 8.13
N LEU A 321 -22.31 0.28 6.99
CA LEU A 321 -21.15 0.35 6.09
C LEU A 321 -19.98 1.13 6.70
N ILE A 322 -18.78 0.60 6.49
CA ILE A 322 -17.49 1.22 6.88
C ILE A 322 -16.91 2.10 5.75
#